data_AF-A0A1Y6LKS3-F1
#
_entry.id   AF-A0A1Y6LKS3-F1
#
_cell.length_a   1.000
_cell.length_b   1.000
_cell.length_c   1.000
_cell.angle_alpha   90.00
_cell.angle_beta   90.00
_cell.angle_gamma   90.00
#
_symmetry.space_group_name_H-M   'P 1'
#
loop_
_entity.id
_entity.type
_entity.pdbx_description
1 polymer ?
#
loop_
_entity_poly.entity_id
_entity_poly.type
_entity_poly.pdbx_seq_one_letter_code
_entity_poly.pdbx_strand_id
1 'polypeptide(L)'
;MYECDTCNRYFGSQAAANQHMNALNHWTPTYECETCSNEYYDEEDCWEHMDDEQHWGPRIECEACNAMFHSHQDARRHMDSLNHWRTHWCRSCQRGFQNLNNLRMHQNGAAHRANSICCPFCQRPYTTASGVAHHLESASCPSAPNLNRESIYHAINRLDTRGAITNNLLTWNSSSNASYAATNATWNGRAFECYLCHRGFGSLGALNQHLSSPVHKQKVYHCFGRGCERQFTALAQLFGHLESESCGATKFADVQRGAQGVLTGQRMLGV
;
A
#
# COMPACT_ATOMS: atom_id res chain seq x y z
N MET A 1 33.20 52.63 -19.75
CA MET A 1 34.01 52.29 -18.54
C MET A 1 33.25 51.18 -17.85
N TYR A 2 33.90 50.04 -17.65
CA TYR A 2 33.28 48.80 -17.16
C TYR A 2 33.86 48.50 -15.78
N GLU A 3 33.01 48.30 -14.78
CA GLU A 3 33.42 48.06 -13.38
C GLU A 3 33.46 46.56 -13.10
N CYS A 4 34.26 46.16 -12.10
CA CYS A 4 34.28 44.81 -11.58
C CYS A 4 33.22 44.65 -10.48
N ASP A 5 32.48 43.54 -10.49
CA ASP A 5 31.33 43.37 -9.58
C ASP A 5 31.72 43.22 -8.10
N THR A 6 32.95 42.77 -7.82
CA THR A 6 33.42 42.45 -6.45
C THR A 6 34.60 43.30 -5.97
N CYS A 7 35.14 44.19 -6.82
CA CYS A 7 36.21 45.11 -6.42
C CYS A 7 36.13 46.47 -7.14
N ASN A 8 36.73 47.51 -6.56
CA ASN A 8 36.65 48.89 -7.07
C ASN A 8 37.56 49.17 -8.29
N ARG A 9 37.71 48.22 -9.23
CA ARG A 9 38.48 48.40 -10.47
C ARG A 9 37.60 48.73 -11.67
N TYR A 10 38.12 49.61 -12.51
CA TYR A 10 37.49 50.03 -13.76
C TYR A 10 38.36 49.69 -14.97
N PHE A 11 37.70 49.30 -16.06
CA PHE A 11 38.31 48.88 -17.31
C PHE A 11 37.83 49.72 -18.49
N GLY A 12 38.73 49.93 -19.45
CA GLY A 12 38.46 50.71 -20.67
C GLY A 12 37.60 49.97 -21.69
N SER A 13 37.46 48.65 -21.59
CA SER A 13 36.66 47.81 -22.51
C SER A 13 36.03 46.62 -21.78
N GLN A 14 34.89 46.12 -22.29
CA GLN A 14 34.21 44.94 -21.74
C GLN A 14 35.11 43.71 -21.78
N ALA A 15 35.90 43.54 -22.84
CA ALA A 15 36.82 42.40 -22.97
C ALA A 15 37.89 42.38 -21.87
N ALA A 16 38.43 43.55 -21.51
CA ALA A 16 39.39 43.67 -20.42
C ALA A 16 38.76 43.41 -19.05
N ALA A 17 37.51 43.87 -18.83
CA ALA A 17 36.74 43.54 -17.64
C ALA A 17 36.50 42.03 -17.54
N ASN A 18 35.98 41.38 -18.59
CA ASN A 18 35.72 39.93 -18.59
C ASN A 18 36.99 39.10 -18.34
N GLN A 19 38.13 39.49 -18.91
CA GLN A 19 39.41 38.82 -18.63
C GLN A 19 39.81 38.93 -17.16
N HIS A 20 39.65 40.11 -16.55
CA HIS A 20 39.89 40.31 -15.12
C HIS A 20 38.95 39.47 -14.26
N MET A 21 37.65 39.47 -14.59
CA MET A 21 36.62 38.74 -13.86
C MET A 21 36.88 37.23 -13.91
N ASN A 22 37.25 36.69 -15.07
CA ASN A 22 37.62 35.27 -15.23
C ASN A 22 38.93 34.91 -14.54
N ALA A 23 39.95 35.78 -14.60
CA ALA A 23 41.27 35.48 -14.05
C ALA A 23 41.32 35.49 -12.51
N LEU A 24 40.47 36.30 -11.87
CA LEU A 24 40.44 36.46 -10.41
C LEU A 24 39.16 35.93 -9.77
N ASN A 25 38.29 35.29 -10.55
CA ASN A 25 36.95 34.85 -10.15
C ASN A 25 36.15 35.95 -9.44
N HIS A 26 36.19 37.15 -10.00
CA HIS A 26 35.56 38.35 -9.45
C HIS A 26 34.10 38.54 -9.88
N TRP A 27 33.50 37.51 -10.48
CA TRP A 27 32.07 37.47 -10.76
C TRP A 27 31.28 37.56 -9.45
N THR A 28 30.03 38.00 -9.53
CA THR A 28 29.07 37.83 -8.43
C THR A 28 28.56 36.39 -8.46
N PRO A 29 28.48 35.70 -7.31
CA PRO A 29 27.84 34.40 -7.23
C PRO A 29 26.44 34.45 -7.83
N THR A 30 26.07 33.46 -8.63
CA THR A 30 24.79 33.42 -9.33
C THR A 30 23.79 32.48 -8.66
N TYR A 31 24.25 31.60 -7.77
CA TYR A 31 23.43 30.59 -7.12
C TYR A 31 23.60 30.66 -5.60
N GLU A 32 22.50 30.79 -4.88
CA GLU A 32 22.49 30.93 -3.41
C GLU A 32 21.82 29.71 -2.78
N CYS A 33 22.31 29.27 -1.63
CA CYS A 33 21.64 28.24 -0.84
C CYS A 33 20.34 28.78 -0.23
N GLU A 34 19.26 27.99 -0.30
CA GLU A 34 17.95 28.41 0.24
C GLU A 34 17.92 28.53 1.79
N THR A 35 18.85 27.88 2.49
CA THR A 35 18.79 27.72 3.95
C THR A 35 20.04 28.17 4.70
N CYS A 36 21.15 28.46 4.02
CA CYS A 36 22.36 28.99 4.62
C CYS A 36 22.95 30.14 3.78
N SER A 37 23.97 30.81 4.30
CA SER A 37 24.61 31.95 3.65
C SER A 37 25.68 31.58 2.61
N ASN A 38 25.73 30.31 2.18
CA ASN A 38 26.69 29.88 1.16
C ASN A 38 26.20 30.28 -0.24
N GLU A 39 27.12 30.78 -1.04
CA GLU A 39 26.89 31.27 -2.39
C GLU A 39 27.88 30.58 -3.34
N TYR A 40 27.42 30.28 -4.56
CA TYR A 40 28.12 29.48 -5.55
C TYR A 40 28.10 30.16 -6.92
N TYR A 41 29.17 29.92 -7.67
CA TYR A 41 29.36 30.43 -9.03
C TYR A 41 28.86 29.46 -10.11
N ASP A 42 28.74 28.19 -9.74
CA ASP A 42 28.28 27.11 -10.60
C ASP A 42 27.03 26.46 -10.01
N GLU A 43 26.10 26.07 -10.88
CA GLU A 43 24.85 25.43 -10.47
C GLU A 43 25.09 24.04 -9.88
N GLU A 44 26.05 23.29 -10.43
CA GLU A 44 26.42 21.95 -9.99
C GLU A 44 27.01 21.99 -8.58
N ASP A 45 27.92 22.92 -8.30
CA ASP A 45 28.48 23.13 -6.94
C ASP A 45 27.39 23.46 -5.91
N CYS A 46 26.44 24.32 -6.30
CA CYS A 46 25.29 24.65 -5.44
C CYS A 46 24.41 23.42 -5.19
N TRP A 47 24.13 22.63 -6.23
CA TRP A 47 23.31 21.43 -6.12
C TRP A 47 23.96 20.34 -5.29
N GLU A 48 25.26 20.10 -5.47
CA GLU A 48 26.03 19.16 -4.65
C GLU A 48 25.96 19.55 -3.17
N HIS A 49 26.19 20.83 -2.85
CA HIS A 49 26.00 21.33 -1.49
C HIS A 49 24.58 21.09 -0.97
N MET A 50 23.56 21.38 -1.78
CA MET A 50 22.17 21.23 -1.37
C MET A 50 21.80 19.77 -1.12
N ASP A 51 22.39 18.81 -1.86
CA ASP A 51 22.21 17.37 -1.64
C ASP A 51 23.02 16.86 -0.43
N ASP A 52 24.29 17.23 -0.32
CA ASP A 52 25.18 16.80 0.77
C ASP A 52 24.69 17.29 2.14
N GLU A 53 24.31 18.56 2.23
CA GLU A 53 23.86 19.19 3.48
C GLU A 53 22.34 19.11 3.67
N GLN A 54 21.61 18.50 2.72
CA GLN A 54 20.15 18.37 2.74
C GLN A 54 19.43 19.72 2.94
N HIS A 55 19.95 20.75 2.28
CA HIS A 55 19.48 22.13 2.36
C HIS A 55 18.28 22.43 1.47
N TRP A 56 17.80 21.43 0.72
CA TRP A 56 16.55 21.53 -0.03
C TRP A 56 15.36 21.80 0.88
N GLY A 57 14.61 22.86 0.59
CA GLY A 57 13.30 23.05 1.21
C GLY A 57 12.32 21.91 0.90
N PRO A 58 11.21 21.80 1.64
CA PRO A 58 10.20 20.77 1.39
C PRO A 58 9.51 21.04 0.04
N ARG A 59 9.64 20.10 -0.90
CA ARG A 59 9.13 20.26 -2.29
C ARG A 59 7.78 19.62 -2.54
N ILE A 60 7.32 18.75 -1.64
CA ILE A 60 6.11 17.95 -1.86
C ILE A 60 4.94 18.62 -1.15
N GLU A 61 4.05 19.22 -1.92
CA GLU A 61 2.87 19.90 -1.41
C GLU A 61 1.72 18.94 -1.07
N CYS A 62 0.90 19.34 -0.09
CA CYS A 62 -0.38 18.73 0.17
C CYS A 62 -1.44 19.27 -0.79
N GLU A 63 -2.24 18.39 -1.40
CA GLU A 63 -3.31 18.81 -2.33
C GLU A 63 -4.43 19.62 -1.66
N ALA A 64 -4.54 19.57 -0.32
CA ALA A 64 -5.68 20.14 0.40
C ALA A 64 -5.36 21.24 1.41
N CYS A 65 -4.08 21.45 1.75
CA CYS A 65 -3.65 22.52 2.64
C CYS A 65 -2.23 22.98 2.26
N ASN A 66 -1.72 24.01 2.93
CA ASN A 66 -0.41 24.58 2.63
C ASN A 66 0.77 23.81 3.24
N ALA A 67 0.56 22.54 3.63
CA ALA A 67 1.63 21.73 4.22
C ALA A 67 2.58 21.22 3.13
N MET A 68 3.88 21.35 3.38
CA MET A 68 4.96 20.90 2.50
C MET A 68 5.79 19.84 3.20
N PHE A 69 6.29 18.85 2.45
CA PHE A 69 7.07 17.73 2.97
C PHE A 69 8.36 17.51 2.19
N HIS A 70 9.41 17.06 2.88
CA HIS A 70 10.69 16.69 2.28
C HIS A 70 10.65 15.28 1.64
N SER A 71 9.76 14.40 2.11
CA SER A 71 9.65 13.03 1.60
C SER A 71 8.23 12.68 1.15
N HIS A 72 8.13 11.88 0.09
CA HIS A 72 6.85 11.35 -0.37
C HIS A 72 6.17 10.47 0.68
N GLN A 73 6.94 9.84 1.58
CA GLN A 73 6.41 9.00 2.64
C GLN A 73 5.71 9.85 3.72
N ASP A 74 6.31 10.97 4.11
CA ASP A 74 5.72 11.87 5.10
C ASP A 74 4.49 12.58 4.52
N ALA A 75 4.56 13.05 3.27
CA ALA A 75 3.41 13.57 2.55
C ALA A 75 2.28 12.55 2.49
N ARG A 76 2.58 11.30 2.09
CA ARG A 76 1.57 10.23 2.04
C ARG A 76 0.93 9.97 3.40
N ARG A 77 1.72 9.88 4.47
CA ARG A 77 1.22 9.68 5.84
C ARG A 77 0.29 10.83 6.24
N HIS A 78 0.68 12.07 5.93
CA HIS A 78 -0.17 13.24 6.17
C HIS A 78 -1.50 13.13 5.40
N MET A 79 -1.42 12.86 4.10
CA MET A 79 -2.58 12.74 3.21
C MET A 79 -3.55 11.64 3.67
N ASP A 80 -3.03 10.49 4.09
CA ASP A 80 -3.81 9.38 4.64
C ASP A 80 -4.46 9.72 6.00
N SER A 81 -3.72 10.42 6.87
CA SER A 81 -4.20 10.76 8.22
C SER A 81 -5.32 11.81 8.22
N LEU A 82 -5.24 12.79 7.31
CA LEU A 82 -6.21 13.89 7.23
C LEU A 82 -7.21 13.73 6.07
N ASN A 83 -7.11 12.64 5.30
CA ASN A 83 -7.90 12.40 4.09
C ASN A 83 -7.78 13.54 3.07
N HIS A 84 -6.59 14.11 2.92
CA HIS A 84 -6.32 15.26 2.04
C HIS A 84 -6.20 14.90 0.55
N TRP A 85 -6.42 13.64 0.17
CA TRP A 85 -6.47 13.21 -1.22
C TRP A 85 -7.66 13.83 -1.97
N ARG A 86 -7.42 14.77 -2.89
CA ARG A 86 -8.51 15.48 -3.60
C ARG A 86 -8.92 14.81 -4.91
N THR A 87 -8.00 14.08 -5.56
CA THR A 87 -8.27 13.52 -6.89
C THR A 87 -9.36 12.45 -6.90
N HIS A 88 -9.38 11.56 -5.90
CA HIS A 88 -10.38 10.49 -5.82
C HIS A 88 -11.25 10.67 -4.59
N TRP A 89 -12.36 11.38 -4.78
CA TRP A 89 -13.22 11.85 -3.70
C TRP A 89 -14.57 11.14 -3.65
N CYS A 90 -14.98 10.69 -2.46
CA CYS A 90 -16.34 10.23 -2.21
C CYS A 90 -17.22 11.38 -1.68
N ARG A 91 -18.20 11.82 -2.47
CA ARG A 91 -19.06 12.97 -2.13
C ARG A 91 -19.98 12.72 -0.92
N SER A 92 -20.55 11.53 -0.80
CA SER A 92 -21.47 11.18 0.29
C SER A 92 -20.77 11.02 1.63
N CYS A 93 -19.51 10.57 1.65
CA CYS A 93 -18.72 10.47 2.88
C CYS A 93 -17.76 11.63 3.11
N GLN A 94 -17.68 12.60 2.18
CA GLN A 94 -16.71 13.69 2.16
C GLN A 94 -15.27 13.24 2.49
N ARG A 95 -14.82 12.18 1.79
CA ARG A 95 -13.53 11.54 2.05
C ARG A 95 -12.71 11.35 0.78
N GLY A 96 -11.43 11.71 0.87
CA GLY A 96 -10.42 11.50 -0.15
C GLY A 96 -9.74 10.14 -0.12
N PHE A 97 -9.36 9.63 -1.28
CA PHE A 97 -8.64 8.36 -1.45
C PHE A 97 -7.41 8.53 -2.34
N GLN A 98 -6.33 7.81 -2.01
CA GLN A 98 -5.06 7.86 -2.73
C GLN A 98 -5.16 7.50 -4.22
N ASN A 99 -6.07 6.60 -4.60
CA ASN A 99 -6.24 6.16 -5.97
C ASN A 99 -7.69 5.73 -6.25
N LEU A 100 -8.04 5.62 -7.54
CA LEU A 100 -9.39 5.24 -7.98
C LEU A 100 -9.82 3.86 -7.47
N ASN A 101 -8.89 2.89 -7.37
CA ASN A 101 -9.20 1.56 -6.88
C ASN A 101 -9.65 1.58 -5.41
N ASN A 102 -8.98 2.36 -4.56
CA ASN A 102 -9.33 2.53 -3.16
C ASN A 102 -10.72 3.21 -3.02
N LEU A 103 -11.02 4.22 -3.85
CA LEU A 103 -12.34 4.84 -3.89
C LEU A 103 -13.44 3.83 -4.29
N ARG A 104 -13.20 3.03 -5.34
CA ARG A 104 -14.13 1.97 -5.77
C ARG A 104 -14.37 0.94 -4.67
N MET A 105 -13.31 0.49 -4.00
CA MET A 105 -13.43 -0.44 -2.88
C MET A 105 -14.22 0.15 -1.72
N HIS A 106 -14.00 1.42 -1.39
CA HIS A 106 -14.80 2.13 -0.40
C HIS A 106 -16.30 2.19 -0.79
N GLN A 107 -16.60 2.51 -2.05
CA GLN A 107 -17.97 2.54 -2.58
C GLN A 107 -18.64 1.15 -2.62
N ASN A 108 -17.85 0.08 -2.65
CA ASN A 108 -18.35 -1.29 -2.53
C ASN A 108 -18.51 -1.75 -1.05
N GLY A 109 -18.12 -0.91 -0.09
CA GLY A 109 -18.25 -1.19 1.33
C GLY A 109 -19.63 -0.89 1.90
N ALA A 110 -19.81 -1.24 3.19
CA ALA A 110 -21.07 -1.07 3.94
C ALA A 110 -21.57 0.37 4.04
N ALA A 111 -20.70 1.37 3.83
CA ALA A 111 -21.09 2.77 3.87
C ALA A 111 -21.95 3.20 2.66
N HIS A 112 -21.85 2.51 1.52
CA HIS A 112 -22.54 2.89 0.27
C HIS A 112 -23.40 1.78 -0.31
N ARG A 113 -23.13 0.52 0.04
CA ARG A 113 -23.84 -0.64 -0.49
C ARG A 113 -24.59 -1.34 0.64
N ALA A 114 -25.87 -1.62 0.41
CA ALA A 114 -26.63 -2.52 1.28
C ALA A 114 -26.02 -3.92 1.26
N ASN A 115 -26.17 -4.66 2.36
CA ASN A 115 -25.74 -6.05 2.42
C ASN A 115 -26.39 -6.84 1.28
N SER A 116 -25.55 -7.44 0.45
CA SER A 116 -25.99 -8.05 -0.81
C SER A 116 -25.79 -9.56 -0.85
N ILE A 117 -25.06 -10.12 0.12
CA ILE A 117 -24.82 -11.56 0.25
C ILE A 117 -25.05 -11.97 1.70
N CYS A 118 -25.73 -13.09 1.89
CA CYS A 118 -25.88 -13.72 3.20
C CYS A 118 -24.97 -14.94 3.31
N CYS A 119 -24.47 -15.20 4.52
CA CYS A 119 -23.83 -16.48 4.80
C CYS A 119 -24.85 -17.62 4.57
N PRO A 120 -24.53 -18.65 3.76
CA PRO A 120 -25.49 -19.69 3.42
C PRO A 120 -25.91 -20.55 4.63
N PHE A 121 -25.15 -20.52 5.73
CA PHE A 121 -25.41 -21.36 6.91
C PHE A 121 -26.11 -20.60 8.04
N CYS A 122 -25.67 -19.38 8.36
CA CYS A 122 -26.22 -18.59 9.48
C CYS A 122 -27.08 -17.40 9.03
N GLN A 123 -27.22 -17.18 7.72
CA GLN A 123 -27.99 -16.07 7.13
C GLN A 123 -27.54 -14.66 7.56
N ARG A 124 -26.36 -14.55 8.20
CA ARG A 124 -25.80 -13.25 8.57
C ARG A 124 -25.45 -12.47 7.29
N PRO A 125 -25.85 -11.18 7.19
CA PRO A 125 -25.68 -10.40 5.97
C PRO A 125 -24.28 -9.78 5.88
N TYR A 126 -23.76 -9.67 4.67
CA TYR A 126 -22.45 -9.10 4.33
C TYR A 126 -22.54 -8.25 3.04
N THR A 127 -21.63 -7.30 2.89
CA THR A 127 -21.55 -6.46 1.69
C THR A 127 -20.69 -7.05 0.58
N THR A 128 -19.75 -7.95 0.92
CA THR A 128 -18.77 -8.53 0.00
C THR A 128 -18.64 -10.03 0.18
N ALA A 129 -18.29 -10.74 -0.89
CA ALA A 129 -17.96 -12.16 -0.89
C ALA A 129 -16.75 -12.43 0.01
N SER A 130 -15.75 -11.54 -0.03
CA SER A 130 -14.58 -11.60 0.85
C SER A 130 -14.96 -11.58 2.33
N GLY A 131 -15.99 -10.82 2.70
CA GLY A 131 -16.50 -10.76 4.07
C GLY A 131 -17.12 -12.09 4.52
N VAL A 132 -17.94 -12.71 3.65
CA VAL A 132 -18.52 -14.03 3.94
C VAL A 132 -17.44 -15.10 4.03
N ALA A 133 -16.49 -15.11 3.09
CA ALA A 133 -15.37 -16.04 3.11
C ALA A 133 -14.55 -15.90 4.39
N HIS A 134 -14.22 -14.67 4.80
CA HIS A 134 -13.48 -14.43 6.03
C HIS A 134 -14.22 -14.96 7.27
N HIS A 135 -15.53 -14.69 7.37
CA HIS A 135 -16.38 -15.19 8.45
C HIS A 135 -16.35 -16.71 8.59
N LEU A 136 -16.34 -17.42 7.46
CA LEU A 136 -16.28 -18.89 7.42
C LEU A 136 -14.86 -19.39 7.68
N GLU A 137 -13.84 -18.75 7.13
CA GLU A 137 -12.44 -19.16 7.30
C GLU A 137 -11.92 -18.94 8.73
N SER A 138 -12.47 -17.95 9.45
CA SER A 138 -12.17 -17.66 10.86
C SER A 138 -12.97 -18.50 11.86
N ALA A 139 -13.70 -19.52 11.39
CA ALA A 139 -14.58 -20.36 12.21
C ALA A 139 -15.56 -19.57 13.09
N SER A 140 -15.96 -18.38 12.64
CA SER A 140 -16.84 -17.47 13.40
C SER A 140 -18.33 -17.71 13.10
N CYS A 141 -18.66 -18.75 12.33
CA CYS A 141 -20.02 -19.10 11.98
C CYS A 141 -20.66 -20.00 13.03
N PRO A 142 -21.71 -19.55 13.75
CA PRO A 142 -22.35 -20.37 14.78
C PRO A 142 -23.04 -21.60 14.19
N SER A 143 -23.57 -21.49 12.96
CA SER A 143 -24.26 -22.58 12.27
C SER A 143 -23.32 -23.53 11.51
N ALA A 144 -22.02 -23.21 11.44
CA ALA A 144 -21.03 -24.02 10.74
C ALA A 144 -19.65 -23.96 11.45
N PRO A 145 -19.53 -24.47 12.68
CA PRO A 145 -18.32 -24.36 13.49
C PRO A 145 -17.13 -25.17 12.94
N ASN A 146 -17.40 -26.19 12.12
CA ASN A 146 -16.39 -27.03 11.50
C ASN A 146 -15.78 -26.42 10.22
N LEU A 147 -16.34 -25.31 9.74
CA LEU A 147 -15.76 -24.58 8.63
C LEU A 147 -14.64 -23.67 9.13
N ASN A 148 -13.48 -23.84 8.52
CA ASN A 148 -12.30 -23.02 8.72
C ASN A 148 -11.51 -23.01 7.40
N ARG A 149 -10.42 -22.25 7.37
CA ARG A 149 -9.52 -22.16 6.21
C ARG A 149 -9.16 -23.52 5.59
N GLU A 150 -8.83 -24.53 6.40
CA GLU A 150 -8.40 -25.84 5.89
C GLU A 150 -9.56 -26.65 5.35
N SER A 151 -10.67 -26.72 6.09
CA SER A 151 -11.89 -27.40 5.63
C SER A 151 -12.38 -26.82 4.29
N ILE A 152 -12.35 -25.50 4.15
CA ILE A 152 -12.77 -24.79 2.94
C ILE A 152 -11.79 -25.06 1.80
N TYR A 153 -10.47 -25.00 2.04
CA TYR A 153 -9.48 -25.34 1.03
C TYR A 153 -9.65 -26.76 0.52
N HIS A 154 -9.80 -27.75 1.41
CA HIS A 154 -9.98 -29.14 1.00
C HIS A 154 -11.27 -29.35 0.21
N ALA A 155 -12.36 -28.65 0.57
CA ALA A 155 -13.60 -28.70 -0.20
C ALA A 155 -13.41 -28.14 -1.62
N ILE A 156 -12.76 -26.98 -1.75
CA ILE A 156 -12.51 -26.33 -3.04
C ILE A 156 -11.52 -27.14 -3.89
N ASN A 157 -10.43 -27.62 -3.31
CA ASN A 157 -9.39 -28.37 -4.04
C ASN A 157 -9.93 -29.68 -4.64
N ARG A 158 -10.93 -30.30 -4.01
CA ARG A 158 -11.62 -31.48 -4.58
C ARG A 158 -12.48 -31.13 -5.79
N LEU A 159 -13.04 -29.93 -5.83
CA LEU A 159 -13.86 -29.43 -6.93
C LEU A 159 -13.01 -28.84 -8.06
N ASP A 160 -11.83 -28.30 -7.71
CA ASP A 160 -10.91 -27.66 -8.63
C ASP A 160 -9.99 -28.65 -9.36
N THR A 161 -10.60 -29.56 -10.11
CA THR A 161 -9.87 -30.61 -10.87
C THR A 161 -8.91 -30.07 -11.93
N ARG A 162 -9.04 -28.80 -12.32
CA ARG A 162 -8.20 -28.14 -13.33
C ARG A 162 -7.16 -27.18 -12.74
N GLY A 163 -7.12 -27.01 -11.41
CA GLY A 163 -6.26 -26.03 -10.76
C GLY A 163 -6.52 -24.61 -11.27
N ALA A 164 -7.80 -24.24 -11.40
CA ALA A 164 -8.19 -22.91 -11.84
C ALA A 164 -7.86 -21.85 -10.77
N ILE A 165 -8.03 -22.19 -9.49
CA ILE A 165 -7.81 -21.29 -8.36
C ILE A 165 -6.95 -21.90 -7.26
N THR A 166 -6.84 -23.22 -7.14
CA THR A 166 -5.99 -23.89 -6.15
C THR A 166 -4.60 -24.22 -6.70
N ASN A 167 -3.58 -24.02 -5.87
CA ASN A 167 -2.21 -24.39 -6.22
C ASN A 167 -2.07 -25.93 -6.25
N ASN A 168 -1.37 -26.46 -7.25
CA ASN A 168 -0.91 -27.85 -7.28
C ASN A 168 0.22 -28.06 -6.26
N LEU A 169 -0.14 -28.30 -5.00
CA LEU A 169 0.83 -28.52 -3.92
C LEU A 169 1.37 -29.95 -3.96
N LEU A 170 2.70 -30.10 -4.08
CA LEU A 170 3.39 -31.41 -4.06
C LEU A 170 3.29 -32.10 -2.68
N THR A 171 3.20 -31.33 -1.59
CA THR A 171 3.04 -31.84 -0.22
C THR A 171 2.16 -30.90 0.59
N TRP A 172 1.12 -31.43 1.25
CA TRP A 172 0.37 -30.71 2.27
C TRP A 172 1.13 -30.79 3.59
N ASN A 173 1.73 -29.69 4.03
CA ASN A 173 2.46 -29.71 5.28
C ASN A 173 1.55 -29.33 6.46
N SER A 174 1.06 -30.35 7.18
CA SER A 174 0.24 -30.20 8.39
C SER A 174 0.94 -29.40 9.51
N SER A 175 2.26 -29.22 9.45
CA SER A 175 3.02 -28.40 10.42
C SER A 175 2.81 -26.88 10.24
N SER A 176 2.03 -26.46 9.24
CA SER A 176 1.64 -25.05 9.02
C SER A 176 0.56 -24.55 9.99
N ASN A 177 0.09 -25.40 10.91
CA ASN A 177 -0.93 -25.10 11.92
C ASN A 177 -0.36 -24.70 13.29
N ALA A 178 0.95 -24.44 13.40
CA ALA A 178 1.52 -23.87 14.60
C ALA A 178 0.85 -22.52 14.92
N SER A 179 0.20 -22.43 16.08
CA SER A 179 -0.31 -21.16 16.61
C SER A 179 0.81 -20.45 17.35
N TYR A 180 1.14 -19.24 16.89
CA TYR A 180 2.15 -18.41 17.53
C TYR A 180 1.45 -17.41 18.46
N ALA A 181 1.93 -17.30 19.70
CA ALA A 181 1.49 -16.30 20.65
C ALA A 181 2.69 -15.43 21.05
N ALA A 182 2.57 -14.13 20.87
CA ALA A 182 3.56 -13.15 21.31
C ALA A 182 3.33 -12.78 22.77
N THR A 183 4.42 -12.60 23.51
CA THR A 183 4.45 -12.07 24.88
C THR A 183 5.13 -10.69 24.90
N ASN A 184 5.13 -10.02 26.06
CA ASN A 184 5.81 -8.73 26.23
C ASN A 184 7.32 -8.77 25.91
N ALA A 185 7.93 -9.95 25.84
CA ALA A 185 9.33 -10.13 25.46
C ALA A 185 9.61 -9.79 23.97
N THR A 186 8.57 -9.64 23.14
CA THR A 186 8.70 -9.26 21.72
C THR A 186 8.93 -7.76 21.51
N TRP A 187 8.99 -6.96 22.58
CA TRP A 187 9.29 -5.53 22.53
C TRP A 187 10.79 -5.28 22.32
N ASN A 188 11.17 -4.62 21.23
CA ASN A 188 12.56 -4.35 20.88
C ASN A 188 13.05 -2.93 21.27
N GLY A 189 12.28 -2.20 22.10
CA GLY A 189 12.59 -0.81 22.48
C GLY A 189 11.86 0.24 21.65
N ARG A 190 11.37 -0.11 20.44
CA ARG A 190 10.62 0.79 19.56
C ARG A 190 9.23 0.28 19.21
N ALA A 191 9.08 -1.03 19.03
CA ALA A 191 7.82 -1.67 18.67
C ALA A 191 7.79 -3.13 19.15
N PHE A 192 6.60 -3.74 19.16
CA PHE A 192 6.44 -5.18 19.26
C PHE A 192 6.74 -5.80 17.89
N GLU A 193 7.77 -6.65 17.81
CA GLU A 193 8.26 -7.18 16.54
C GLU A 193 7.77 -8.61 16.27
N CYS A 194 7.28 -8.87 15.06
CA CYS A 194 7.02 -10.22 14.60
C CYS A 194 8.32 -10.88 14.11
N TYR A 195 8.85 -11.87 14.83
CA TYR A 195 10.09 -12.57 14.44
C TYR A 195 10.00 -13.42 13.16
N LEU A 196 8.80 -13.61 12.59
CA LEU A 196 8.62 -14.33 11.33
C LEU A 196 8.74 -13.42 10.10
N CYS A 197 8.54 -12.11 10.25
CA CYS A 197 8.61 -11.15 9.14
C CYS A 197 9.24 -9.79 9.48
N HIS A 198 9.74 -9.62 10.70
CA HIS A 198 10.35 -8.39 11.24
C HIS A 198 9.47 -7.14 11.18
N ARG A 199 8.14 -7.32 11.13
CA ARG A 199 7.20 -6.20 11.15
C ARG A 199 6.98 -5.71 12.58
N GLY A 200 7.11 -4.39 12.79
CA GLY A 200 6.84 -3.74 14.06
C GLY A 200 5.36 -3.34 14.25
N PHE A 201 4.85 -3.51 15.47
CA PHE A 201 3.49 -3.19 15.88
C PHE A 201 3.50 -2.28 17.12
N GLY A 202 2.54 -1.36 17.20
CA GLY A 202 2.43 -0.42 18.33
C GLY A 202 1.86 -1.03 19.61
N SER A 203 1.32 -2.25 19.56
CA SER A 203 0.78 -2.96 20.73
C SER A 203 0.93 -4.47 20.62
N LEU A 204 1.03 -5.14 21.77
CA LEU A 204 1.09 -6.60 21.84
C LEU A 204 -0.17 -7.26 21.27
N GLY A 205 -1.35 -6.65 21.48
CA GLY A 205 -2.61 -7.12 20.91
C GLY A 205 -2.59 -7.11 19.38
N ALA A 206 -2.05 -6.05 18.77
CA ALA A 206 -1.92 -5.96 17.31
C ALA A 206 -0.96 -7.02 16.75
N LEU A 207 0.15 -7.29 17.45
CA LEU A 207 1.06 -8.38 17.08
C LEU A 207 0.38 -9.76 17.18
N ASN A 208 -0.35 -10.04 18.26
CA ASN A 208 -1.09 -11.30 18.41
C ASN A 208 -2.22 -11.46 17.37
N GLN A 209 -2.88 -10.37 16.98
CA GLN A 209 -3.83 -10.38 15.87
C GLN A 209 -3.13 -10.69 14.53
N HIS A 210 -1.92 -10.17 14.32
CA HIS A 210 -1.12 -10.47 13.14
C HIS A 210 -0.68 -11.95 13.10
N LEU A 211 -0.22 -12.50 14.23
CA LEU A 211 0.21 -13.91 14.33
C LEU A 211 -0.95 -14.90 14.18
N SER A 212 -2.16 -14.52 14.59
CA SER A 212 -3.37 -15.34 14.40
C SER A 212 -3.95 -15.26 12.98
N SER A 213 -3.49 -14.30 12.17
CA SER A 213 -3.87 -14.16 10.76
C SER A 213 -3.17 -15.22 9.89
N PRO A 214 -3.75 -15.61 8.73
CA PRO A 214 -3.09 -16.53 7.80
C PRO A 214 -1.84 -15.97 7.09
N VAL A 215 -1.31 -14.82 7.53
CA VAL A 215 -0.19 -14.10 6.89
C VAL A 215 1.09 -14.92 6.76
N HIS A 216 1.38 -15.83 7.69
CA HIS A 216 2.52 -16.74 7.66
C HIS A 216 2.16 -18.14 7.16
N LYS A 217 0.90 -18.38 6.79
CA LYS A 217 0.48 -19.69 6.26
C LYS A 217 0.88 -19.82 4.80
N GLN A 218 0.96 -21.06 4.34
CA GLN A 218 1.25 -21.36 2.94
C GLN A 218 0.21 -20.70 2.02
N LYS A 219 0.67 -20.18 0.89
CA LYS A 219 -0.21 -19.70 -0.17
C LYS A 219 -0.79 -20.89 -0.91
N VAL A 220 -2.11 -21.04 -0.85
CA VAL A 220 -2.82 -22.22 -1.38
C VAL A 220 -3.73 -21.88 -2.55
N TYR A 221 -3.98 -20.58 -2.79
CA TYR A 221 -4.77 -20.10 -3.91
C TYR A 221 -3.92 -19.23 -4.85
N HIS A 222 -4.28 -19.19 -6.12
CA HIS A 222 -3.75 -18.25 -7.10
C HIS A 222 -4.88 -17.57 -7.90
N CYS A 223 -4.55 -16.46 -8.54
CA CYS A 223 -5.45 -15.80 -9.47
C CYS A 223 -5.50 -16.59 -10.79
N PHE A 224 -6.69 -16.67 -11.41
CA PHE A 224 -6.88 -17.24 -12.75
C PHE A 224 -6.78 -16.20 -13.88
N GLY A 225 -6.56 -14.93 -13.53
CA GLY A 225 -6.41 -13.85 -14.51
C GLY A 225 -5.17 -14.05 -15.39
N ARG A 226 -5.32 -13.88 -16.71
CA ARG A 226 -4.19 -13.93 -17.64
C ARG A 226 -3.14 -12.88 -17.25
N GLY A 227 -1.90 -13.32 -17.01
CA GLY A 227 -0.80 -12.45 -16.58
C GLY A 227 -0.83 -12.04 -15.11
N CYS A 228 -1.70 -12.63 -14.28
CA CYS A 228 -1.74 -12.37 -12.84
C CYS A 228 -1.08 -13.49 -12.04
N GLU A 229 0.13 -13.25 -11.54
CA GLU A 229 0.90 -14.22 -10.75
C GLU A 229 0.63 -14.14 -9.23
N ARG A 230 -0.45 -13.44 -8.84
CA ARG A 230 -0.76 -13.25 -7.42
C ARG A 230 -1.26 -14.54 -6.78
N GLN A 231 -0.69 -14.84 -5.62
CA GLN A 231 -1.03 -15.99 -4.79
C GLN A 231 -1.49 -15.55 -3.40
N PHE A 232 -2.41 -16.32 -2.83
CA PHE A 232 -3.11 -15.97 -1.60
C PHE A 232 -3.11 -17.11 -0.59
N THR A 233 -3.10 -16.73 0.69
CA THR A 233 -3.13 -17.68 1.80
C THR A 233 -4.55 -18.12 2.14
N ALA A 234 -5.56 -17.31 1.81
CA ALA A 234 -6.96 -17.52 2.18
C ALA A 234 -7.90 -17.14 1.03
N LEU A 235 -9.08 -17.75 0.98
CA LEU A 235 -10.09 -17.50 -0.04
C LEU A 235 -10.63 -16.07 0.05
N ALA A 236 -10.79 -15.54 1.26
CA ALA A 236 -11.18 -14.15 1.47
C ALA A 236 -10.20 -13.16 0.81
N GLN A 237 -8.90 -13.48 0.80
CA GLN A 237 -7.89 -12.64 0.14
C GLN A 237 -8.00 -12.74 -1.39
N LEU A 238 -8.25 -13.94 -1.93
CA LEU A 238 -8.48 -14.12 -3.37
C LEU A 238 -9.75 -13.37 -3.81
N PHE A 239 -10.86 -13.52 -3.09
CA PHE A 239 -12.08 -12.76 -3.40
C PHE A 239 -11.85 -11.26 -3.31
N GLY A 240 -11.09 -10.77 -2.31
CA GLY A 240 -10.82 -9.34 -2.19
C GLY A 240 -9.99 -8.81 -3.36
N HIS A 241 -9.04 -9.62 -3.84
CA HIS A 241 -8.30 -9.31 -5.05
C HIS A 241 -9.19 -9.28 -6.29
N LEU A 242 -10.07 -10.26 -6.49
CA LEU A 242 -10.99 -10.30 -7.63
C LEU A 242 -12.03 -9.18 -7.58
N GLU A 243 -12.56 -8.87 -6.40
CA GLU A 243 -13.49 -7.77 -6.13
C GLU A 243 -12.88 -6.40 -6.44
N SER A 244 -11.57 -6.25 -6.27
CA SER A 244 -10.87 -5.01 -6.64
C SER A 244 -10.78 -4.79 -8.15
N GLU A 245 -11.06 -5.81 -8.97
CA GLU A 245 -10.92 -5.79 -10.43
C GLU A 245 -9.51 -5.41 -10.92
N SER A 246 -8.52 -5.36 -10.02
CA SER A 246 -7.17 -4.86 -10.32
C SER A 246 -6.39 -5.71 -11.33
N CYS A 247 -6.71 -7.00 -11.44
CA CYS A 247 -6.11 -7.91 -12.42
C CYS A 247 -6.94 -8.12 -13.68
N GLY A 248 -8.15 -7.56 -13.76
CA GLY A 248 -9.06 -7.75 -14.89
C GLY A 248 -9.59 -9.18 -15.10
N ALA A 249 -9.36 -10.11 -14.16
CA ALA A 249 -9.78 -11.51 -14.29
C ALA A 249 -11.31 -11.68 -14.29
N THR A 250 -12.02 -10.86 -13.53
CA THR A 250 -13.47 -10.89 -13.36
C THR A 250 -13.96 -9.54 -12.82
N LYS A 251 -15.26 -9.27 -12.94
CA LYS A 251 -15.88 -8.07 -12.34
C LYS A 251 -16.37 -8.36 -10.93
N PHE A 252 -16.43 -7.31 -10.10
CA PHE A 252 -16.93 -7.34 -8.72
C PHE A 252 -18.29 -8.04 -8.62
N ALA A 253 -19.23 -7.67 -9.50
CA ALA A 253 -20.58 -8.21 -9.50
C ALA A 253 -20.62 -9.71 -9.79
N ASP A 254 -19.68 -10.23 -10.59
CA ASP A 254 -19.61 -11.64 -10.95
C ASP A 254 -19.06 -12.46 -9.78
N VAL A 255 -18.07 -11.93 -9.06
CA VAL A 255 -17.58 -12.50 -7.80
C VAL A 255 -18.72 -12.57 -6.78
N GLN A 256 -19.49 -11.48 -6.62
CA GLN A 256 -20.63 -11.47 -5.70
C GLN A 256 -21.65 -12.58 -6.02
N ARG A 257 -22.02 -12.73 -7.30
CA ARG A 257 -23.01 -13.74 -7.72
C ARG A 257 -22.48 -15.18 -7.60
N GLY A 258 -21.19 -15.39 -7.87
CA GLY A 258 -20.56 -16.71 -7.82
C GLY A 258 -20.15 -17.17 -6.42
N ALA A 259 -19.98 -16.24 -5.48
CA ALA A 259 -19.45 -16.53 -4.14
C ALA A 259 -20.21 -17.62 -3.39
N GLN A 260 -21.55 -17.54 -3.38
CA GLN A 260 -22.36 -18.54 -2.69
C GLN A 260 -22.15 -19.94 -3.27
N GLY A 261 -22.07 -20.07 -4.60
CA GLY A 261 -21.84 -21.35 -5.27
C GLY A 261 -20.47 -21.95 -4.95
N VAL A 262 -19.43 -21.13 -4.82
CA VAL A 262 -18.10 -21.60 -4.39
C VAL A 262 -18.13 -22.05 -2.93
N LEU A 263 -18.75 -21.25 -2.06
CA LEU A 263 -18.80 -21.51 -0.63
C LEU A 263 -19.66 -22.72 -0.25
N THR A 264 -20.69 -23.04 -1.04
CA THR A 264 -21.52 -24.24 -0.88
C THR A 264 -21.01 -25.46 -1.67
N GLY A 265 -19.96 -25.30 -2.48
CA GLY A 265 -19.40 -26.36 -3.32
C GLY A 265 -20.26 -26.72 -4.53
N GLN A 266 -21.21 -25.86 -4.92
CA GLN A 266 -22.11 -26.07 -6.05
C GLN A 266 -21.54 -25.61 -7.39
N ARG A 267 -20.63 -24.62 -7.40
CA ARG A 267 -20.07 -24.04 -8.62
C ARG A 267 -18.71 -23.37 -8.38
N MET A 268 -17.76 -23.53 -9.31
CA MET A 268 -16.46 -22.84 -9.31
C MET A 268 -16.53 -21.49 -10.05
N LEU A 269 -15.70 -20.52 -9.66
CA LEU A 269 -15.53 -19.26 -10.40
C LEU A 269 -14.69 -19.49 -11.66
N GLY A 270 -15.10 -18.90 -12.80
CA GLY A 270 -14.33 -18.94 -14.05
C GLY A 270 -14.52 -20.19 -14.93
N VAL A 271 -15.55 -21.01 -14.65
CA VAL A 271 -16.00 -22.13 -15.49
C VAL A 271 -17.33 -21.79 -16.17
#